data_AF-A0A1J4L4B3-F1
#
_entry.id   AF-A0A1J4L4B3-F1
#
_cell.length_a   1.000
_cell.length_b   1.000
_cell.length_c   1.000
_cell.angle_alpha   90.00
_cell.angle_beta   90.00
_cell.angle_gamma   90.00
#
_symmetry.space_group_name_H-M   'P 1'
#
loop_
_entity.id
_entity.type
_entity.pdbx_description
1 polymer ?
#
loop_
_entity_poly.entity_id
_entity_poly.type
_entity_poly.pdbx_seq_one_letter_code
_entity_poly.pdbx_strand_id
1 'polypeptide(L)'
;MIQEDDNSSLLQNSTRIIAPKPVDHSSPIILFTPVEEVIASLQSLRDPETHILYCLKELYNDFNSTFYSLPTESILPLIEILMTYQEETENDYMDDDDESDDNSVIGYTIKVLSEILKSNFEQFIPILMKPEIIMKLFQYFHESGNMIIYIVRQYPSFVSLVKDALQSMFNQLPFSDVVAQLIYECLKVDKEIVPIFDFISLLDKALKDKNDSNLYATSLSILGTLILEFPPIIPFVVMNAPNYINDDGDYIDNNYMLTLYENLLKMDVNFENIISSEFLQLVLQVLNLPREIDIDNKKKATKILLFEKDLHPFLNVVPFLLELLNLLNDTEFMVQRALIIFFSKILQICDNQIVGMLVESEFYKSLSLYCIEDDDLLSISIIQAVESFAKHQIPLSFELVNVVNELELSDNEKVAELARAVSSQINGE
;
A
#
# COMPACT_ATOMS: atom_id res chain seq x y z
N MET A 1 78.98 -5.22 -28.10
CA MET A 1 80.00 -6.14 -27.57
C MET A 1 79.30 -7.13 -26.66
N ILE A 2 79.45 -8.43 -26.97
CA ILE A 2 79.61 -9.60 -26.05
C ILE A 2 78.63 -9.62 -24.84
N GLN A 3 77.55 -10.41 -24.82
CA GLN A 3 77.41 -11.88 -24.67
C GLN A 3 77.76 -12.42 -23.25
N GLU A 4 76.89 -13.35 -22.80
CA GLU A 4 77.03 -14.36 -21.71
C GLU A 4 76.79 -13.87 -20.27
N ASP A 5 76.15 -14.61 -19.34
CA ASP A 5 75.29 -15.80 -19.38
C ASP A 5 74.70 -16.03 -17.96
N ASP A 6 73.70 -16.91 -17.90
CA ASP A 6 73.36 -17.82 -16.81
C ASP A 6 72.75 -17.31 -15.49
N ASN A 7 71.46 -17.63 -15.34
CA ASN A 7 70.88 -18.50 -14.31
C ASN A 7 69.35 -18.32 -14.34
N SER A 8 68.45 -19.28 -14.15
CA SER A 8 68.41 -20.75 -14.10
C SER A 8 66.98 -21.08 -13.66
N SER A 9 66.46 -22.24 -14.05
CA SER A 9 65.18 -22.85 -13.62
C SER A 9 63.88 -22.14 -14.06
N LEU A 10 63.29 -22.56 -15.18
CA LEU A 10 62.33 -23.66 -15.29
C LEU A 10 60.97 -23.37 -14.63
N LEU A 11 60.12 -22.73 -15.43
CA LEU A 11 58.66 -22.77 -15.38
C LEU A 11 58.17 -24.22 -15.20
N GLN A 12 57.69 -24.55 -14.00
CA GLN A 12 56.69 -25.60 -13.84
C GLN A 12 55.31 -24.98 -14.07
N ASN A 13 54.88 -24.98 -15.33
CA ASN A 13 53.47 -24.89 -15.66
C ASN A 13 52.77 -26.16 -15.17
N SER A 14 52.26 -26.12 -13.95
CA SER A 14 51.27 -27.11 -13.50
C SER A 14 49.91 -26.68 -14.05
N THR A 15 49.66 -27.05 -15.31
CA THR A 15 48.32 -27.03 -15.88
C THR A 15 47.50 -28.06 -15.12
N ARG A 16 46.81 -27.65 -14.04
CA ARG A 16 45.75 -28.45 -13.44
C ARG A 16 44.66 -28.60 -14.50
N ILE A 17 44.64 -29.75 -15.15
CA ILE A 17 43.47 -30.24 -15.87
C ILE A 17 42.39 -30.39 -14.80
N ILE A 18 41.47 -29.43 -14.73
CA ILE A 18 40.24 -29.56 -13.98
C ILE A 18 39.42 -30.56 -14.77
N ALA A 19 39.36 -31.80 -14.28
CA ALA A 19 38.38 -32.76 -14.78
C ALA A 19 36.99 -32.11 -14.64
N PRO A 20 36.14 -32.13 -15.67
CA PRO A 20 34.78 -31.64 -15.53
C PRO A 20 34.13 -32.41 -14.38
N LYS A 21 33.62 -31.69 -13.38
CA LYS A 21 32.76 -32.29 -12.36
C LYS A 21 31.64 -33.03 -13.11
N PRO A 22 31.27 -34.25 -12.71
CA PRO A 22 30.08 -34.88 -13.24
C PRO A 22 28.92 -33.90 -13.04
N VAL A 23 28.22 -33.60 -14.12
CA VAL A 23 26.93 -32.93 -14.04
C VAL A 23 26.05 -33.87 -13.25
N ASP A 24 25.70 -33.46 -12.03
CA ASP A 24 24.74 -34.17 -11.22
C ASP A 24 23.38 -34.01 -11.92
N HIS A 25 22.98 -35.04 -12.67
CA HIS A 25 21.68 -35.14 -13.31
C HIS A 25 20.58 -35.58 -12.33
N SER A 26 20.78 -35.43 -11.01
CA SER A 26 19.69 -35.55 -10.04
C SER A 26 18.83 -34.27 -10.02
N SER A 27 18.26 -33.93 -11.18
CA SER A 27 16.94 -33.30 -11.12
C SER A 27 16.03 -34.32 -10.44
N PRO A 28 15.27 -33.96 -9.38
CA PRO A 28 14.29 -34.89 -8.84
C PRO A 28 13.40 -35.32 -10.00
N ILE A 29 13.34 -36.63 -10.24
CA ILE A 29 12.34 -37.19 -11.14
C ILE A 29 11.01 -36.89 -10.46
N ILE A 30 10.31 -35.86 -10.89
CA ILE A 30 8.92 -35.65 -10.53
C ILE A 30 8.17 -36.78 -11.25
N LEU A 31 7.97 -37.89 -10.55
CA LEU A 31 7.08 -38.95 -10.99
C LEU A 31 5.67 -38.41 -10.84
N PHE A 32 5.07 -38.05 -11.96
CA PHE A 32 3.67 -37.67 -12.02
C PHE A 32 2.82 -38.93 -11.87
N THR A 33 1.95 -38.96 -10.86
CA THR A 33 0.92 -40.00 -10.72
C THR A 33 0.04 -39.98 -11.97
N PRO A 34 -0.15 -41.09 -12.70
CA PRO A 34 -1.01 -41.15 -13.87
C PRO A 34 -2.45 -40.72 -13.56
N VAL A 35 -3.13 -40.07 -14.51
CA VAL A 35 -4.50 -39.56 -14.29
C VAL A 35 -5.49 -40.69 -13.96
N GLU A 36 -5.27 -41.89 -14.51
CA GLU A 36 -6.09 -43.07 -14.21
C GLU A 36 -5.94 -43.52 -12.75
N GLU A 37 -4.73 -43.40 -12.19
CA GLU A 37 -4.45 -43.73 -10.78
C GLU A 37 -5.05 -42.68 -9.85
N VAL A 38 -4.97 -41.39 -10.21
CA VAL A 38 -5.65 -40.31 -9.48
C VAL A 38 -7.17 -40.51 -9.48
N ILE A 39 -7.77 -40.88 -10.62
CA ILE A 39 -9.21 -41.20 -10.70
C ILE A 39 -9.55 -42.42 -9.84
N ALA A 40 -8.71 -43.47 -9.85
CA ALA A 40 -8.92 -44.65 -9.02
C ALA A 40 -8.85 -44.31 -7.52
N SER A 41 -7.89 -43.47 -7.11
CA SER A 41 -7.75 -42.97 -5.75
C SER A 41 -8.95 -42.10 -5.33
N LEU A 42 -9.47 -41.24 -6.21
CA LEU A 42 -10.71 -40.51 -5.94
C LEU A 42 -11.90 -41.46 -5.75
N GLN A 43 -12.00 -42.50 -6.58
CA GLN A 43 -13.09 -43.47 -6.51
C GLN A 43 -13.02 -44.36 -5.26
N SER A 44 -11.83 -44.70 -4.78
CA SER A 44 -11.62 -45.55 -3.60
C SER A 44 -12.08 -44.89 -2.30
N LEU A 45 -12.26 -43.56 -2.28
CA LEU A 45 -12.82 -42.83 -1.13
C LEU A 45 -14.25 -43.26 -0.75
N ARG A 46 -14.96 -43.98 -1.62
CA ARG A 46 -16.26 -44.59 -1.32
C ARG A 46 -16.16 -45.96 -0.62
N ASP A 47 -14.99 -46.57 -0.63
CA ASP A 47 -14.77 -47.89 -0.04
C ASP A 47 -14.56 -47.75 1.48
N PRO A 48 -15.37 -48.43 2.31
CA PRO A 48 -15.22 -48.40 3.76
C PRO A 48 -13.86 -48.93 4.25
N GLU A 49 -13.12 -49.70 3.44
CA GLU A 49 -11.79 -50.22 3.79
C GLU A 49 -10.65 -49.21 3.51
N THR A 50 -10.93 -48.11 2.80
CA THR A 50 -9.91 -47.11 2.47
C THR A 50 -9.52 -46.29 3.69
N HIS A 51 -8.21 -46.11 3.91
CA HIS A 51 -7.68 -45.12 4.84
C HIS A 51 -7.87 -43.70 4.27
N ILE A 52 -9.08 -43.14 4.44
CA ILE A 52 -9.54 -41.89 3.81
C ILE A 52 -8.53 -40.75 3.97
N LEU A 53 -8.06 -40.49 5.20
CA LEU A 53 -7.13 -39.39 5.47
C LEU A 53 -5.81 -39.53 4.71
N TYR A 54 -5.25 -40.75 4.63
CA TYR A 54 -4.02 -41.01 3.89
C TYR A 54 -4.20 -40.78 2.39
N CYS A 55 -5.30 -41.31 1.83
CA CYS A 55 -5.62 -41.12 0.42
C CYS A 55 -5.81 -39.63 0.07
N LEU A 56 -6.50 -38.86 0.91
CA LEU A 56 -6.68 -37.42 0.69
C LEU A 56 -5.36 -36.64 0.78
N LYS A 57 -4.42 -37.05 1.65
CA LYS A 57 -3.07 -36.46 1.72
C LYS A 57 -2.29 -36.68 0.42
N GLU A 58 -2.30 -37.90 -0.11
CA GLU A 58 -1.64 -38.21 -1.40
C GLU A 58 -2.26 -37.43 -2.54
N LEU A 59 -3.60 -37.43 -2.64
CA LEU A 59 -4.32 -36.66 -3.64
C LEU A 59 -3.99 -35.17 -3.57
N TYR A 60 -3.93 -34.59 -2.36
CA TYR A 60 -3.58 -33.18 -2.20
C TYR A 60 -2.17 -32.88 -2.73
N ASN A 61 -1.19 -33.74 -2.44
CA ASN A 61 0.18 -33.59 -2.95
C ASN A 61 0.23 -33.70 -4.49
N ASP A 62 -0.54 -34.63 -5.07
CA ASP A 62 -0.64 -34.80 -6.51
C ASP A 62 -1.23 -33.56 -7.18
N PHE A 63 -2.36 -33.06 -6.69
CA PHE A 63 -3.02 -31.86 -7.27
C PHE A 63 -2.25 -30.56 -7.03
N ASN A 64 -1.51 -30.46 -5.92
CA ASN A 64 -0.68 -29.29 -5.64
C ASN A 64 0.56 -29.22 -6.57
N SER A 65 1.02 -30.37 -7.07
CA SER A 65 2.21 -30.46 -7.93
C SER A 65 1.87 -30.51 -9.43
N THR A 66 0.65 -30.95 -9.79
CA THR A 66 0.34 -31.37 -11.15
C THR A 66 -1.09 -31.05 -11.55
N PHE A 67 -1.26 -30.62 -12.81
CA PHE A 67 -2.58 -30.44 -13.40
C PHE A 67 -3.15 -31.78 -13.93
N TYR A 68 -4.39 -32.07 -13.58
CA TYR A 68 -5.12 -33.25 -14.08
C TYR A 68 -6.42 -32.84 -14.79
N SER A 69 -6.63 -33.40 -16.00
CA SER A 69 -7.91 -33.32 -16.70
C SER A 69 -8.82 -34.46 -16.24
N LEU A 70 -9.77 -34.15 -15.36
CA LEU A 70 -10.63 -35.15 -14.72
C LEU A 70 -12.05 -35.15 -15.32
N PRO A 71 -12.74 -36.30 -15.41
CA PRO A 71 -14.18 -36.34 -15.64
C PRO A 71 -14.97 -35.71 -14.47
N THR A 72 -16.12 -35.13 -14.76
CA THR A 72 -16.94 -34.44 -13.75
C THR A 72 -17.40 -35.37 -12.61
N GLU A 73 -17.62 -36.65 -12.91
CA GLU A 73 -18.09 -37.65 -11.96
C GLU A 73 -17.01 -38.08 -10.95
N SER A 74 -15.73 -37.84 -11.24
CA SER A 74 -14.63 -38.30 -10.38
C SER A 74 -14.56 -37.57 -9.04
N ILE A 75 -15.16 -36.38 -8.93
CA ILE A 75 -15.15 -35.59 -7.68
C ILE A 75 -16.32 -35.93 -6.76
N LEU A 76 -17.31 -36.72 -7.22
CA LEU A 76 -18.49 -37.05 -6.41
C LEU A 76 -18.15 -37.70 -5.06
N PRO A 77 -17.15 -38.59 -4.93
CA PRO A 77 -16.72 -39.11 -3.63
C PRO A 77 -16.28 -38.02 -2.64
N LEU A 78 -15.58 -36.98 -3.11
CA LEU A 78 -15.18 -35.84 -2.26
C LEU A 78 -16.40 -35.04 -1.79
N ILE A 79 -17.37 -34.83 -2.68
CA ILE A 79 -18.63 -34.17 -2.32
C ILE A 79 -19.42 -35.01 -1.31
N GLU A 80 -19.46 -36.33 -1.48
CA GLU A 80 -20.12 -37.23 -0.54
C GLU A 80 -19.48 -37.15 0.86
N ILE A 81 -18.15 -37.16 0.95
CA ILE A 81 -17.43 -36.97 2.20
C ILE A 81 -17.79 -35.61 2.83
N LEU A 82 -17.68 -34.52 2.08
CA LEU A 82 -18.02 -33.17 2.57
C LEU A 82 -19.45 -33.08 3.13
N MET A 83 -20.40 -33.76 2.49
CA MET A 83 -21.81 -33.70 2.89
C MET A 83 -22.15 -34.62 4.06
N THR A 84 -21.47 -35.77 4.20
CA THR A 84 -21.90 -36.87 5.09
C THR A 84 -20.95 -37.20 6.22
N TYR A 85 -19.66 -36.88 6.10
CA TYR A 85 -18.67 -37.22 7.10
C TYR A 85 -18.92 -36.42 8.39
N GLN A 86 -19.00 -37.12 9.52
CA GLN A 86 -19.07 -36.56 10.85
C GLN A 86 -17.74 -36.84 11.51
N GLU A 87 -17.00 -35.79 11.89
CA GLU A 87 -15.81 -35.98 12.70
C GLU A 87 -16.24 -36.52 14.06
N GLU A 88 -15.81 -37.74 14.38
CA GLU A 88 -15.94 -38.28 15.73
C GLU A 88 -15.01 -37.45 16.62
N THR A 89 -15.57 -36.59 17.48
CA THR A 89 -14.81 -35.90 18.51
C THR A 89 -14.39 -36.89 19.58
N GLU A 90 -13.43 -37.77 19.30
CA GLU A 90 -12.75 -38.57 20.30
C GLU A 90 -11.45 -37.86 20.70
N ASN A 91 -11.50 -37.22 21.87
CA ASN A 91 -10.31 -36.94 22.68
C ASN A 91 -9.62 -38.27 22.98
N ASP A 92 -8.52 -38.57 22.30
CA ASP A 92 -7.37 -39.28 22.85
C ASP A 92 -6.33 -39.42 21.74
N TYR A 93 -5.34 -38.53 21.72
CA TYR A 93 -3.91 -38.85 21.85
C TYR A 93 -3.14 -37.52 21.83
N MET A 94 -2.55 -37.20 22.97
CA MET A 94 -1.47 -36.24 23.10
C MET A 94 -0.30 -36.69 22.22
N ASP A 95 0.10 -35.86 21.26
CA ASP A 95 1.52 -35.57 21.03
C ASP A 95 1.63 -34.06 20.86
N ASP A 96 2.30 -33.45 21.84
CA ASP A 96 2.75 -32.06 21.82
C ASP A 96 3.76 -31.90 20.67
N ASP A 97 3.34 -31.28 19.58
CA ASP A 97 4.17 -30.47 18.69
C ASP A 97 3.23 -29.58 17.86
N ASP A 98 3.61 -28.32 17.64
CA ASP A 98 2.84 -27.23 17.06
C ASP A 98 2.36 -27.46 15.60
N GLU A 99 1.52 -28.46 15.33
CA GLU A 99 0.82 -28.65 14.05
C GLU A 99 -0.66 -28.30 14.18
N SER A 100 -1.01 -27.15 13.61
CA SER A 100 -2.36 -26.59 13.39
C SER A 100 -3.48 -27.61 13.14
N ASP A 101 -4.72 -27.25 13.51
CA ASP A 101 -6.03 -27.90 13.27
C ASP A 101 -6.33 -28.38 11.82
N ASP A 102 -5.36 -28.32 10.91
CA ASP A 102 -5.41 -28.56 9.47
C ASP A 102 -5.33 -30.04 9.04
N ASN A 103 -5.31 -30.97 10.01
CA ASN A 103 -5.05 -32.40 9.81
C ASN A 103 -6.33 -33.28 9.79
N SER A 104 -7.48 -32.72 9.42
CA SER A 104 -8.76 -33.44 9.41
C SER A 104 -9.18 -33.98 8.03
N VAL A 105 -10.07 -34.98 8.01
CA VAL A 105 -10.63 -35.54 6.76
C VAL A 105 -11.39 -34.47 5.98
N ILE A 106 -12.18 -33.63 6.65
CA ILE A 106 -12.89 -32.53 6.01
C ILE A 106 -11.91 -31.48 5.50
N GLY A 107 -10.91 -31.10 6.30
CA GLY A 107 -9.87 -30.14 5.90
C GLY A 107 -9.15 -30.58 4.63
N TYR A 108 -8.70 -31.83 4.56
CA TYR A 108 -8.06 -32.35 3.35
C TYR A 108 -9.02 -32.51 2.17
N THR A 109 -10.29 -32.86 2.41
CA THR A 109 -11.30 -32.91 1.35
C THR A 109 -11.46 -31.53 0.70
N ILE A 110 -11.55 -30.47 1.51
CA ILE A 110 -11.65 -29.09 1.03
C ILE A 110 -10.37 -28.66 0.29
N LYS A 111 -9.19 -29.02 0.81
CA LYS A 111 -7.90 -28.74 0.14
C LYS A 111 -7.84 -29.38 -1.25
N VAL A 112 -8.19 -30.67 -1.37
CA VAL A 112 -8.23 -31.37 -2.66
C VAL A 112 -9.26 -30.73 -3.60
N LEU A 113 -10.49 -30.44 -3.13
CA LEU A 113 -11.51 -29.77 -3.93
C LEU A 113 -11.06 -28.38 -4.41
N SER A 114 -10.36 -27.62 -3.57
CA SER A 114 -9.79 -26.31 -3.91
C SER A 114 -8.78 -26.41 -5.04
N GLU A 115 -7.83 -27.36 -4.99
CA GLU A 115 -6.83 -27.53 -6.05
C GLU A 115 -7.45 -28.03 -7.37
N ILE A 116 -8.43 -28.93 -7.30
CA ILE A 116 -9.21 -29.35 -8.47
C ILE A 116 -9.95 -28.16 -9.10
N LEU A 117 -10.59 -27.32 -8.27
CA LEU A 117 -11.32 -26.15 -8.73
C LEU A 117 -10.41 -25.12 -9.40
N LYS A 118 -9.23 -24.84 -8.81
CA LYS A 118 -8.24 -23.90 -9.38
C LYS A 118 -7.76 -24.34 -10.75
N SER A 119 -7.62 -25.66 -10.93
CA SER A 119 -7.16 -26.26 -12.16
C SER A 119 -8.26 -26.26 -13.23
N ASN A 120 -9.51 -26.58 -12.87
CA ASN A 120 -10.58 -26.88 -13.82
C ASN A 120 -11.86 -26.10 -13.51
N PHE A 121 -11.74 -24.78 -13.34
CA PHE A 121 -12.79 -23.93 -12.78
C PHE A 121 -14.16 -24.10 -13.45
N GLU A 122 -14.23 -23.89 -14.76
CA GLU A 122 -15.49 -23.91 -15.53
C GLU A 122 -16.20 -25.26 -15.46
N GLN A 123 -15.45 -26.35 -15.34
CA GLN A 123 -16.00 -27.70 -15.31
C GLN A 123 -16.64 -28.03 -13.96
N PHE A 124 -16.01 -27.62 -12.85
CA PHE A 124 -16.42 -28.04 -11.51
C PHE A 124 -17.22 -27.00 -10.74
N ILE A 125 -17.18 -25.72 -11.13
CA ILE A 125 -17.97 -24.69 -10.47
C ILE A 125 -19.49 -24.99 -10.46
N PRO A 126 -20.13 -25.55 -11.51
CA PRO A 126 -21.58 -25.83 -11.46
C PRO A 126 -21.97 -26.87 -10.40
N ILE A 127 -21.06 -27.78 -10.03
CA ILE A 127 -21.29 -28.74 -8.95
C ILE A 127 -21.23 -28.02 -7.61
N LEU A 128 -20.16 -27.27 -7.37
CA LEU A 128 -19.92 -26.60 -6.09
C LEU A 128 -20.92 -25.48 -5.81
N MET A 129 -21.55 -24.94 -6.86
CA MET A 129 -22.59 -23.92 -6.78
C MET A 129 -23.96 -24.43 -6.30
N LYS A 130 -24.11 -25.73 -6.00
CA LYS A 130 -25.34 -26.24 -5.41
C LYS A 130 -25.53 -25.67 -4.00
N PRO A 131 -26.73 -25.17 -3.64
CA PRO A 131 -26.96 -24.49 -2.37
C PRO A 131 -26.50 -25.28 -1.15
N GLU A 132 -26.77 -26.58 -1.12
CA GLU A 132 -26.39 -27.48 -0.02
C GLU A 132 -24.87 -27.61 0.17
N ILE A 133 -24.10 -27.56 -0.93
CA ILE A 133 -22.64 -27.61 -0.89
C ILE A 133 -22.09 -26.27 -0.41
N ILE A 134 -22.62 -25.15 -0.92
CA ILE A 134 -22.22 -23.81 -0.47
C ILE A 134 -22.45 -23.65 1.03
N MET A 135 -23.61 -24.07 1.54
CA MET A 135 -23.89 -24.01 2.98
C MET A 135 -22.94 -24.87 3.80
N LYS A 136 -22.51 -26.01 3.26
CA LYS A 136 -21.47 -26.84 3.90
C LYS A 136 -20.10 -26.18 3.90
N LEU A 137 -19.71 -25.52 2.81
CA LEU A 137 -18.46 -24.75 2.77
C LEU A 137 -18.51 -23.61 3.80
N PHE A 138 -19.62 -22.86 3.90
CA PHE A 138 -19.76 -21.85 4.94
C PHE A 138 -19.74 -22.41 6.37
N GLN A 139 -20.23 -23.64 6.58
CA GLN A 139 -20.13 -24.31 7.88
C GLN A 139 -18.65 -24.58 8.26
N TYR A 140 -17.83 -24.96 7.28
CA TYR A 140 -16.38 -25.21 7.41
C TYR A 140 -15.57 -24.04 6.86
N PHE A 141 -15.92 -22.81 7.26
CA PHE A 141 -15.31 -21.61 6.70
C PHE A 141 -13.82 -21.50 7.03
N HIS A 142 -13.40 -21.96 8.21
CA HIS A 142 -12.00 -21.93 8.62
C HIS A 142 -11.10 -22.64 7.59
N GLU A 143 -11.56 -23.76 7.05
CA GLU A 143 -10.86 -24.58 6.06
C GLU A 143 -11.15 -24.15 4.62
N SER A 144 -12.38 -23.69 4.32
CA SER A 144 -12.83 -23.38 2.95
C SER A 144 -12.73 -21.92 2.55
N GLY A 145 -12.38 -21.01 3.46
CA GLY A 145 -12.41 -19.57 3.20
C GLY A 145 -11.59 -19.14 1.98
N ASN A 146 -10.39 -19.71 1.79
CA ASN A 146 -9.55 -19.45 0.61
C ASN A 146 -10.18 -19.93 -0.70
N MET A 147 -10.90 -21.05 -0.66
CA MET A 147 -11.65 -21.56 -1.81
C MET A 147 -12.83 -20.64 -2.16
N ILE A 148 -13.55 -20.14 -1.14
CA ILE A 148 -14.65 -19.19 -1.33
C ILE A 148 -14.13 -17.86 -1.91
N ILE A 149 -13.01 -17.33 -1.39
CA ILE A 149 -12.34 -16.14 -1.95
C ILE A 149 -12.00 -16.36 -3.42
N TYR A 150 -11.45 -17.52 -3.76
CA TYR A 150 -11.14 -17.87 -5.15
C TYR A 150 -12.40 -17.89 -6.03
N ILE A 151 -13.50 -18.48 -5.54
CA ILE A 151 -14.79 -18.49 -6.25
C ILE A 151 -15.30 -17.06 -6.48
N VAL A 152 -15.26 -16.17 -5.47
CA VAL A 152 -15.68 -14.76 -5.61
C VAL A 152 -14.88 -14.06 -6.71
N ARG A 153 -13.55 -14.26 -6.73
CA ARG A 153 -12.66 -13.65 -7.73
C ARG A 153 -12.94 -14.12 -9.15
N GLN A 154 -13.18 -15.43 -9.34
CA GLN A 154 -13.36 -16.03 -10.66
C GLN A 154 -14.81 -15.98 -11.16
N TYR A 155 -15.78 -15.94 -10.25
CA TYR A 155 -17.20 -15.94 -10.55
C TYR A 155 -17.96 -14.91 -9.71
N PRO A 156 -17.85 -13.61 -10.04
CA PRO A 156 -18.45 -12.52 -9.26
C PRO A 156 -19.96 -12.66 -9.03
N SER A 157 -20.71 -13.28 -9.95
CA SER A 157 -22.13 -13.58 -9.76
C SER A 157 -22.43 -14.50 -8.58
N PHE A 158 -21.42 -15.20 -8.03
CA PHE A 158 -21.52 -15.89 -6.74
C PHE A 158 -22.04 -14.97 -5.64
N VAL A 159 -21.48 -13.75 -5.53
CA VAL A 159 -21.76 -12.81 -4.45
C VAL A 159 -23.25 -12.48 -4.37
N SER A 160 -23.89 -12.24 -5.51
CA SER A 160 -25.33 -11.94 -5.55
C SER A 160 -26.22 -13.14 -5.26
N LEU A 161 -25.76 -14.36 -5.56
CA LEU A 161 -26.50 -15.60 -5.29
C LEU A 161 -26.53 -15.96 -3.80
N VAL A 162 -25.46 -15.63 -3.06
CA VAL A 162 -25.31 -16.01 -1.65
C VAL A 162 -25.14 -14.83 -0.68
N LYS A 163 -25.60 -13.64 -1.09
CA LYS A 163 -25.44 -12.39 -0.33
C LYS A 163 -25.86 -12.52 1.14
N ASP A 164 -27.05 -13.05 1.40
CA ASP A 164 -27.58 -13.19 2.77
C ASP A 164 -26.73 -14.15 3.62
N ALA A 165 -26.21 -15.23 3.02
CA ALA A 165 -25.37 -16.20 3.70
C ALA A 165 -23.98 -15.60 4.03
N LEU A 166 -23.38 -14.86 3.09
CA LEU A 166 -22.14 -14.11 3.32
C LEU A 166 -22.30 -13.08 4.43
N GLN A 167 -23.38 -12.30 4.41
CA GLN A 167 -23.68 -11.32 5.46
C GLN A 167 -23.89 -11.97 6.82
N SER A 168 -24.64 -13.08 6.88
CA SER A 168 -24.84 -13.84 8.13
C SER A 168 -23.50 -14.36 8.67
N MET A 169 -22.64 -14.87 7.79
CA MET A 169 -21.33 -15.40 8.16
C MET A 169 -20.40 -14.31 8.69
N PHE A 170 -20.30 -13.15 8.02
CA PHE A 170 -19.48 -12.02 8.50
C PHE A 170 -19.89 -11.51 9.88
N ASN A 171 -21.17 -11.63 10.24
CA ASN A 171 -21.67 -11.23 11.56
C ASN A 171 -21.40 -12.26 12.67
N GLN A 172 -21.08 -13.51 12.31
CA GLN A 172 -20.92 -14.62 13.26
C GLN A 172 -19.46 -14.99 13.50
N LEU A 173 -18.61 -14.84 12.47
CA LEU A 173 -17.21 -15.22 12.56
C LEU A 173 -16.35 -14.14 13.22
N PRO A 174 -15.28 -14.53 13.94
CA PRO A 174 -14.26 -13.58 14.36
C PRO A 174 -13.57 -12.97 13.14
N PHE A 175 -13.15 -11.71 13.27
CA PHE A 175 -12.42 -11.03 12.21
C PHE A 175 -11.00 -11.60 12.10
N SER A 176 -10.70 -12.23 10.97
CA SER A 176 -9.40 -12.81 10.62
C SER A 176 -8.93 -12.33 9.25
N ASP A 177 -7.69 -12.63 8.88
CA ASP A 177 -7.11 -12.31 7.57
C ASP A 177 -7.96 -12.85 6.40
N VAL A 178 -8.42 -14.10 6.50
CA VAL A 178 -9.30 -14.74 5.50
C VAL A 178 -10.66 -14.03 5.43
N VAL A 179 -11.25 -13.67 6.57
CA VAL A 179 -12.52 -12.92 6.59
C VAL A 179 -12.34 -11.53 5.97
N ALA A 180 -11.27 -10.81 6.33
CA ALA A 180 -10.96 -9.49 5.79
C ALA A 180 -10.79 -9.54 4.26
N GLN A 181 -10.04 -10.53 3.76
CA GLN A 181 -9.84 -10.72 2.34
C GLN A 181 -11.16 -11.03 1.62
N LEU A 182 -12.01 -11.87 2.21
CA LEU A 182 -13.31 -12.20 1.60
C LEU A 182 -14.26 -11.00 1.56
N ILE A 183 -14.38 -10.24 2.65
CA ILE A 183 -15.19 -9.00 2.66
C ILE A 183 -14.69 -8.05 1.57
N TYR A 184 -13.37 -7.86 1.46
CA TYR A 184 -12.77 -7.00 0.45
C TYR A 184 -13.07 -7.47 -0.99
N GLU A 185 -12.90 -8.75 -1.31
CA GLU A 185 -13.25 -9.25 -2.65
C GLU A 185 -14.74 -9.12 -2.95
N CYS A 186 -15.61 -9.31 -1.95
CA CYS A 186 -17.04 -9.12 -2.14
C CYS A 186 -17.40 -7.65 -2.39
N LEU A 187 -16.76 -6.70 -1.70
CA LEU A 187 -16.99 -5.26 -1.87
C LEU A 187 -16.64 -4.74 -3.27
N LYS A 188 -15.68 -5.38 -3.96
CA LYS A 188 -15.38 -5.08 -5.37
C LYS A 188 -16.54 -5.42 -6.31
N VAL A 189 -17.40 -6.35 -5.90
CA VAL A 189 -18.55 -6.83 -6.69
C VAL A 189 -19.84 -6.14 -6.27
N ASP A 190 -20.13 -6.11 -4.97
CA ASP A 190 -21.32 -5.51 -4.38
C ASP A 190 -20.94 -4.63 -3.19
N LYS A 191 -20.96 -3.31 -3.41
CA LYS A 191 -20.62 -2.29 -2.41
C LYS A 191 -21.58 -2.23 -1.22
N GLU A 192 -22.74 -2.88 -1.31
CA GLU A 192 -23.75 -2.92 -0.26
C GLU A 192 -23.67 -4.19 0.60
N ILE A 193 -22.72 -5.10 0.33
CA ILE A 193 -22.61 -6.34 1.11
C ILE A 193 -22.25 -6.06 2.58
N VAL A 194 -21.34 -5.12 2.81
CA VAL A 194 -20.95 -4.64 4.14
C VAL A 194 -20.76 -3.13 4.03
N PRO A 195 -21.26 -2.30 4.96
CA PRO A 195 -20.99 -0.87 4.94
C PRO A 195 -19.48 -0.61 5.02
N ILE A 196 -18.95 0.18 4.09
CA ILE A 196 -17.50 0.37 3.94
C ILE A 196 -16.83 0.90 5.21
N PHE A 197 -17.48 1.80 5.95
CA PHE A 197 -16.95 2.34 7.20
C PHE A 197 -16.95 1.34 8.36
N ASP A 198 -17.88 0.37 8.36
CA ASP A 198 -17.87 -0.72 9.33
C ASP A 198 -16.67 -1.64 9.07
N PHE A 199 -16.43 -1.96 7.79
CA PHE A 199 -15.25 -2.75 7.40
C PHE A 199 -13.94 -2.03 7.74
N ILE A 200 -13.84 -0.73 7.43
CA ILE A 200 -12.67 0.08 7.76
C ILE A 200 -12.43 0.13 9.28
N SER A 201 -13.49 0.20 10.08
CA SER A 201 -13.37 0.18 11.54
C SER A 201 -12.84 -1.16 12.07
N LEU A 202 -13.07 -2.27 11.36
CA LEU A 202 -12.48 -3.57 11.68
C LEU A 202 -10.99 -3.61 11.31
N LEU A 203 -10.63 -3.10 10.12
CA LEU A 203 -9.22 -2.98 9.69
C LEU A 203 -8.42 -2.09 10.64
N ASP A 204 -8.98 -0.95 11.04
CA ASP A 204 -8.38 0.00 11.98
C ASP A 204 -8.03 -0.64 13.33
N LYS A 205 -8.94 -1.46 13.89
CA LYS A 205 -8.69 -2.21 15.13
C LYS A 205 -7.55 -3.20 14.97
N ALA A 206 -7.56 -3.96 13.87
CA ALA A 206 -6.49 -4.92 13.57
C ALA A 206 -5.11 -4.25 13.46
N LEU A 207 -5.05 -3.04 12.90
CA LEU A 207 -3.83 -2.26 12.75
C LEU A 207 -3.30 -1.62 14.05
N LYS A 208 -4.10 -1.62 15.13
CA LYS A 208 -3.73 -1.05 16.44
C LYS A 208 -3.26 -2.10 17.46
N ASP A 209 -3.73 -3.34 17.36
CA ASP A 209 -3.59 -4.33 18.44
C ASP A 209 -2.49 -5.41 18.21
N LYS A 210 -1.94 -5.58 17.00
CA LYS A 210 -0.95 -6.63 16.55
C LYS A 210 -1.11 -8.07 17.02
N ASN A 211 -2.24 -8.43 17.63
CA ASN A 211 -2.39 -9.77 18.17
C ASN A 211 -2.24 -10.86 17.10
N ASP A 212 -2.47 -10.53 15.83
CA ASP A 212 -2.32 -11.39 14.67
C ASP A 212 -1.53 -10.68 13.55
N SER A 213 -0.31 -11.14 13.27
CA SER A 213 0.57 -10.59 12.24
C SER A 213 0.03 -10.75 10.81
N ASN A 214 -0.66 -11.86 10.52
CA ASN A 214 -1.22 -12.12 9.19
C ASN A 214 -2.41 -11.20 8.92
N LEU A 215 -3.29 -11.05 9.91
CA LEU A 215 -4.41 -10.10 9.85
C LEU A 215 -3.90 -8.66 9.75
N TYR A 216 -2.85 -8.29 10.50
CA TYR A 216 -2.24 -6.98 10.41
C TYR A 216 -1.75 -6.68 8.98
N ALA A 217 -0.92 -7.56 8.40
CA ALA A 217 -0.37 -7.38 7.05
C ALA A 217 -1.47 -7.33 5.98
N THR A 218 -2.47 -8.21 6.09
CA THR A 218 -3.63 -8.24 5.21
C THR A 218 -4.44 -6.96 5.33
N SER A 219 -4.68 -6.49 6.55
CA SER A 219 -5.45 -5.26 6.80
C SER A 219 -4.77 -4.04 6.21
N LEU A 220 -3.44 -3.94 6.34
CA LEU A 220 -2.66 -2.84 5.77
C LEU A 220 -2.73 -2.85 4.24
N SER A 221 -2.58 -4.03 3.63
CA SER A 221 -2.66 -4.19 2.17
C SER A 221 -4.03 -3.81 1.61
N ILE A 222 -5.10 -4.28 2.27
CA ILE A 222 -6.48 -3.95 1.90
C ILE A 222 -6.73 -2.46 2.07
N LEU A 223 -6.35 -1.87 3.20
CA LEU A 223 -6.56 -0.44 3.47
C LEU A 223 -5.85 0.44 2.44
N GLY A 224 -4.61 0.10 2.08
CA GLY A 224 -3.86 0.80 1.03
C GLY A 224 -4.58 0.78 -0.32
N THR A 225 -5.25 -0.32 -0.66
CA THR A 225 -6.01 -0.41 -1.91
C THR A 225 -7.35 0.31 -1.82
N LEU A 226 -8.06 0.19 -0.68
CA LEU A 226 -9.34 0.86 -0.46
C LEU A 226 -9.23 2.38 -0.53
N ILE A 227 -8.12 2.96 -0.06
CA ILE A 227 -7.87 4.41 -0.13
C ILE A 227 -7.90 4.91 -1.58
N LEU A 228 -7.39 4.12 -2.51
CA LEU A 228 -7.40 4.45 -3.94
C LEU A 228 -8.81 4.32 -4.54
N GLU A 229 -9.52 3.27 -4.18
CA GLU A 229 -10.85 2.98 -4.73
C GLU A 229 -11.97 3.83 -4.12
N PHE A 230 -11.77 4.31 -2.88
CA PHE A 230 -12.75 5.04 -2.09
C PHE A 230 -12.14 6.26 -1.36
N PRO A 231 -11.79 7.34 -2.08
CA PRO A 231 -11.16 8.54 -1.49
C PRO A 231 -11.85 9.15 -0.25
N PRO A 232 -13.19 9.08 -0.06
CA PRO A 232 -13.84 9.59 1.14
C PRO A 232 -13.39 8.97 2.46
N ILE A 233 -12.65 7.85 2.42
CA ILE A 233 -12.13 7.17 3.62
C ILE A 233 -10.80 7.75 4.09
N ILE A 234 -10.11 8.52 3.24
CA ILE A 234 -8.78 9.06 3.52
C ILE A 234 -8.75 9.89 4.80
N PRO A 235 -9.71 10.80 5.09
CA PRO A 235 -9.72 11.54 6.34
C PRO A 235 -9.72 10.62 7.57
N PHE A 236 -10.48 9.52 7.51
CA PHE A 236 -10.52 8.53 8.59
C PHE A 236 -9.16 7.84 8.77
N VAL A 237 -8.52 7.42 7.68
CA VAL A 237 -7.22 6.74 7.75
C VAL A 237 -6.14 7.69 8.27
N VAL A 238 -6.09 8.91 7.75
CA VAL A 238 -5.11 9.94 8.16
C VAL A 238 -5.20 10.23 9.66
N MET A 239 -6.42 10.35 10.19
CA MET A 239 -6.66 10.59 11.61
C MET A 239 -6.22 9.41 12.50
N ASN A 240 -6.33 8.18 12.01
CA ASN A 240 -6.05 6.99 12.82
C ASN A 240 -4.63 6.43 12.67
N ALA A 241 -3.98 6.65 11.52
CA ALA A 241 -2.66 6.11 11.21
C ALA A 241 -1.57 6.39 12.26
N PRO A 242 -1.53 7.53 12.97
CA PRO A 242 -0.57 7.74 14.06
C PRO A 242 -0.68 6.72 15.22
N ASN A 243 -1.83 6.06 15.35
CA ASN A 243 -2.09 5.07 16.40
C ASN A 243 -1.79 3.64 15.95
N TYR A 244 -1.44 3.43 14.68
CA TYR A 244 -1.03 2.11 14.22
C TYR A 244 0.38 1.80 14.73
N ILE A 245 0.73 0.54 14.64
CA ILE A 245 1.99 -0.03 15.12
C ILE A 245 2.75 -0.64 13.96
N ASN A 246 4.07 -0.64 13.99
CA ASN A 246 4.93 -1.13 12.93
C ASN A 246 5.20 -2.65 13.04
N ASP A 247 5.98 -3.17 12.09
CA ASP A 247 6.38 -4.58 12.03
C ASP A 247 7.26 -5.02 13.21
N ASP A 248 7.81 -4.08 13.98
CA ASP A 248 8.58 -4.34 15.21
C ASP A 248 7.72 -4.22 16.49
N GLY A 249 6.46 -3.78 16.37
CA GLY A 249 5.52 -3.59 17.49
C GLY A 249 5.63 -2.22 18.16
N ASP A 250 6.46 -1.33 17.62
CA ASP A 250 6.54 0.08 18.03
C ASP A 250 5.47 0.91 17.32
N TYR A 251 5.14 2.07 17.88
CA TYR A 251 4.26 3.02 17.20
C TYR A 251 4.90 3.54 15.91
N ILE A 252 4.05 3.85 14.94
CA ILE A 252 4.47 4.51 13.70
C ILE A 252 5.15 5.85 14.04
N ASP A 253 6.35 6.05 13.49
CA ASP A 253 7.12 7.27 13.67
C ASP A 253 6.73 8.38 12.67
N ASN A 254 7.29 9.57 12.89
CA ASN A 254 7.07 10.71 12.01
C ASN A 254 7.49 10.42 10.55
N ASN A 255 8.53 9.60 10.35
CA ASN A 255 9.06 9.31 9.02
C ASN A 255 8.05 8.52 8.19
N TYR A 256 7.44 7.51 8.80
CA TYR A 256 6.42 6.70 8.16
C TYR A 256 5.17 7.54 7.88
N MET A 257 4.69 8.34 8.83
CA MET A 257 3.52 9.21 8.63
C MET A 257 3.72 10.20 7.48
N LEU A 258 4.89 10.85 7.40
CA LEU A 258 5.21 11.74 6.28
C LEU A 258 5.31 10.98 4.95
N THR A 259 5.82 9.75 4.96
CA THR A 259 5.87 8.90 3.76
C THR A 259 4.47 8.53 3.28
N LEU A 260 3.55 8.22 4.20
CA LEU A 260 2.15 7.99 3.88
C LEU A 260 1.54 9.20 3.18
N TYR A 261 1.69 10.40 3.74
CA TYR A 261 1.15 11.63 3.12
C TYR A 261 1.75 11.92 1.75
N GLU A 262 3.07 11.76 1.59
CA GLU A 262 3.72 11.92 0.29
C GLU A 262 3.16 10.93 -0.74
N ASN A 263 2.93 9.67 -0.35
CA ASN A 263 2.38 8.66 -1.24
C ASN A 263 0.92 8.96 -1.60
N LEU A 264 0.09 9.40 -0.65
CA LEU A 264 -1.29 9.81 -0.92
C LEU A 264 -1.35 10.97 -1.94
N LEU A 265 -0.48 11.98 -1.78
CA LEU A 265 -0.42 13.11 -2.72
C LEU A 265 0.06 12.70 -4.11
N LYS A 266 0.98 11.72 -4.22
CA LYS A 266 1.40 11.12 -5.50
C LYS A 266 0.28 10.36 -6.21
N MET A 267 -0.68 9.84 -5.45
CA MET A 267 -1.83 9.07 -5.96
C MET A 267 -3.00 9.97 -6.42
N ASP A 268 -2.74 11.26 -6.67
CA ASP A 268 -3.73 12.25 -7.13
C ASP A 268 -4.84 12.57 -6.12
N VAL A 269 -4.58 12.35 -4.84
CA VAL A 269 -5.48 12.77 -3.76
C VAL A 269 -5.36 14.27 -3.51
N ASN A 270 -6.51 14.94 -3.37
CA ASN A 270 -6.58 16.37 -3.01
C ASN A 270 -6.28 16.60 -1.53
N PHE A 271 -5.70 17.77 -1.22
CA PHE A 271 -5.43 18.18 0.16
C PHE A 271 -6.68 18.26 1.04
N GLU A 272 -7.87 18.49 0.47
CA GLU A 272 -9.14 18.50 1.21
C GLU A 272 -9.39 17.20 1.99
N ASN A 273 -8.90 16.06 1.48
CA ASN A 273 -9.05 14.76 2.13
C ASN A 273 -7.95 14.45 3.15
N ILE A 274 -6.86 15.23 3.18
CA ILE A 274 -5.66 14.96 3.98
C ILE A 274 -5.51 15.97 5.12
N ILE A 275 -5.83 17.24 4.88
CA ILE A 275 -5.68 18.31 5.88
C ILE A 275 -6.57 18.00 7.08
N SER A 276 -5.92 17.72 8.19
CA SER A 276 -6.48 17.40 9.50
C SER A 276 -5.62 18.04 10.59
N SER A 277 -6.12 18.12 11.82
CA SER A 277 -5.34 18.61 12.96
C SER A 277 -4.02 17.85 13.12
N GLU A 278 -4.07 16.54 12.98
CA GLU A 278 -2.96 15.60 13.14
C GLU A 278 -1.92 15.79 12.03
N PHE A 279 -2.36 15.92 10.78
CA PHE A 279 -1.49 16.25 9.65
C PHE A 279 -0.76 17.58 9.87
N LEU A 280 -1.50 18.63 10.20
CA LEU A 280 -0.95 19.98 10.35
C LEU A 280 0.01 20.06 11.54
N GLN A 281 -0.34 19.46 12.68
CA GLN A 281 0.52 19.39 13.86
C GLN A 281 1.82 18.64 13.56
N LEU A 282 1.75 17.51 12.85
CA LEU A 282 2.95 16.75 12.48
C LEU A 282 3.89 17.56 11.57
N VAL A 283 3.34 18.21 10.53
CA VAL A 283 4.13 19.06 9.63
C VAL A 283 4.81 20.19 10.42
N LEU A 284 4.05 20.91 11.27
CA LEU A 284 4.61 21.98 12.10
C LEU A 284 5.68 21.49 13.07
N GLN A 285 5.40 20.39 13.78
CA GLN A 285 6.31 19.79 14.75
C GLN A 285 7.65 19.46 14.07
N VAL A 286 7.61 18.80 12.92
CA VAL A 286 8.82 18.38 12.19
C VAL A 286 9.60 19.58 11.66
N LEU A 287 8.92 20.59 11.11
CA LEU A 287 9.58 21.80 10.60
C LEU A 287 10.19 22.65 11.72
N ASN A 288 9.63 22.60 12.93
CA ASN A 288 10.12 23.32 14.11
C ASN A 288 11.20 22.56 14.90
N LEU A 289 11.56 21.33 14.49
CA LEU A 289 12.66 20.60 15.13
C LEU A 289 13.99 21.37 14.98
N PRO A 290 14.87 21.35 16.00
CA PRO A 290 16.18 22.00 15.94
C PRO A 290 16.96 21.63 14.68
N ARG A 291 17.76 22.58 14.15
CA ARG A 291 18.47 22.47 12.86
C ARG A 291 19.08 21.09 12.60
N GLU A 292 19.92 20.62 13.52
CA GLU A 292 20.68 19.37 13.40
C GLU A 292 19.88 18.07 13.59
N ILE A 293 18.59 18.16 13.95
CA ILE A 293 17.75 17.00 14.25
C ILE A 293 16.88 16.69 13.03
N ASP A 294 16.98 15.43 12.56
CA ASP A 294 16.02 14.78 11.66
C ASP A 294 15.78 15.48 10.32
N ILE A 295 16.88 15.74 9.62
CA ILE A 295 16.93 16.40 8.30
C ILE A 295 16.04 15.68 7.27
N ASP A 296 15.93 14.36 7.34
CA ASP A 296 15.15 13.58 6.37
C ASP A 296 13.64 13.80 6.53
N ASN A 297 13.14 13.86 7.76
CA ASN A 297 11.73 14.20 7.99
C ASN A 297 11.44 15.65 7.59
N LYS A 298 12.36 16.60 7.81
CA LYS A 298 12.22 17.98 7.30
C LYS A 298 12.14 18.03 5.78
N LYS A 299 12.97 17.26 5.07
CA LYS A 299 12.88 17.14 3.60
C LYS A 299 11.54 16.59 3.15
N LYS A 300 10.97 15.61 3.86
CA LYS A 300 9.65 15.06 3.52
C LYS A 300 8.52 16.07 3.79
N ALA A 301 8.53 16.72 4.96
CA ALA A 301 7.55 17.74 5.31
C ALA A 301 7.56 18.93 4.32
N THR A 302 8.75 19.41 3.94
CA THR A 302 8.88 20.48 2.93
C THR A 302 8.39 20.02 1.56
N LYS A 303 8.69 18.79 1.12
CA LYS A 303 8.13 18.23 -0.13
C LYS A 303 6.61 18.18 -0.14
N ILE A 304 5.99 17.80 0.98
CA ILE A 304 4.53 17.79 1.13
C ILE A 304 3.95 19.19 0.94
N LEU A 305 4.53 20.22 1.55
CA LEU A 305 4.07 21.61 1.35
C LEU A 305 4.28 22.11 -0.09
N LEU A 306 5.30 21.60 -0.77
CA LEU A 306 5.65 22.01 -2.14
C LEU A 306 4.88 21.26 -3.24
N PHE A 307 4.06 20.27 -2.88
CA PHE A 307 3.35 19.44 -3.84
C PHE A 307 2.47 20.28 -4.80
N GLU A 308 2.45 19.90 -6.07
CA GLU A 308 1.66 20.57 -7.11
C GLU A 308 0.19 20.11 -7.06
N LYS A 309 -0.53 20.53 -6.01
CA LYS A 309 -1.95 20.23 -5.77
C LYS A 309 -2.71 21.51 -5.42
N ASP A 310 -4.04 21.38 -5.39
CA ASP A 310 -4.92 22.47 -4.97
C ASP A 310 -4.68 22.84 -3.50
N LEU A 311 -4.24 24.08 -3.27
CA LEU A 311 -3.94 24.62 -1.94
C LEU A 311 -5.12 25.35 -1.28
N HIS A 312 -6.28 25.50 -1.94
CA HIS A 312 -7.46 26.15 -1.33
C HIS A 312 -7.83 25.58 0.05
N PRO A 313 -7.70 24.27 0.33
CA PRO A 313 -7.98 23.71 1.65
C PRO A 313 -7.19 24.36 2.80
N PHE A 314 -5.97 24.84 2.56
CA PHE A 314 -5.16 25.52 3.59
C PHE A 314 -5.70 26.90 3.98
N LEU A 315 -6.47 27.56 3.11
CA LEU A 315 -7.07 28.88 3.39
C LEU A 315 -8.09 28.82 4.54
N ASN A 316 -8.67 27.65 4.79
CA ASN A 316 -9.62 27.43 5.88
C ASN A 316 -8.93 27.24 7.24
N VAL A 317 -7.59 27.20 7.29
CA VAL A 317 -6.82 26.93 8.51
C VAL A 317 -5.82 28.04 8.79
N VAL A 318 -6.34 29.26 8.94
CA VAL A 318 -5.56 30.48 9.22
C VAL A 318 -4.54 30.35 10.37
N PRO A 319 -4.85 29.69 11.51
CA PRO A 319 -3.87 29.51 12.59
C PRO A 319 -2.61 28.74 12.14
N PHE A 320 -2.77 27.71 11.30
CA PHE A 320 -1.64 26.96 10.76
C PHE A 320 -0.76 27.83 9.85
N LEU A 321 -1.37 28.67 9.01
CA LEU A 321 -0.63 29.62 8.15
C LEU A 321 0.18 30.61 9.00
N LEU A 322 -0.39 31.13 10.09
CA LEU A 322 0.32 32.01 11.01
C LEU A 322 1.49 31.32 11.70
N GLU A 323 1.31 30.07 12.14
CA GLU A 323 2.39 29.30 12.75
C GLU A 323 3.53 29.04 11.76
N LEU A 324 3.22 28.71 10.51
CA LEU A 324 4.24 28.57 9.47
C LEU A 324 5.00 29.89 9.19
N LEU A 325 4.32 31.04 9.20
CA LEU A 325 4.99 32.34 9.02
C LEU A 325 5.99 32.62 10.13
N ASN A 326 5.66 32.27 11.38
CA ASN A 326 6.56 32.45 12.51
C ASN A 326 7.83 31.59 12.41
N LEU A 327 7.79 30.49 11.64
CA LEU A 327 8.96 29.63 11.43
C LEU A 327 9.98 30.20 10.42
N LEU A 328 9.62 31.20 9.62
CA LEU A 328 10.49 31.71 8.53
C LEU A 328 11.86 32.17 9.03
N ASN A 329 11.95 32.87 10.17
CA ASN A 329 13.23 33.45 10.58
C ASN A 329 14.13 32.48 11.36
N ASP A 330 13.54 31.47 12.00
CA ASP A 330 14.23 30.62 12.98
C ASP A 330 14.60 29.22 12.43
N THR A 331 14.17 28.89 11.21
CA THR A 331 14.43 27.59 10.57
C THR A 331 15.65 27.59 9.66
N GLU A 332 15.91 26.45 9.02
CA GLU A 332 16.98 26.29 8.03
C GLU A 332 16.55 26.78 6.66
N PHE A 333 17.51 27.20 5.83
CA PHE A 333 17.23 27.73 4.49
C PHE A 333 16.33 26.83 3.63
N MET A 334 16.49 25.50 3.71
CA MET A 334 15.63 24.54 3.01
C MET A 334 14.14 24.71 3.35
N VAL A 335 13.84 24.91 4.63
CA VAL A 335 12.48 25.12 5.14
C VAL A 335 12.01 26.51 4.74
N GLN A 336 12.84 27.54 4.93
CA GLN A 336 12.52 28.92 4.55
C GLN A 336 12.14 29.02 3.06
N ARG A 337 12.97 28.44 2.19
CA ARG A 337 12.72 28.33 0.75
C ARG A 337 11.38 27.66 0.47
N ALA A 338 11.09 26.53 1.13
CA ALA A 338 9.84 25.80 0.93
C ALA A 338 8.62 26.62 1.36
N LEU A 339 8.71 27.32 2.49
CA LEU A 339 7.67 28.20 3.00
C LEU A 339 7.46 29.40 2.06
N ILE A 340 8.52 29.97 1.50
CA ILE A 340 8.39 31.08 0.54
C ILE A 340 7.59 30.64 -0.67
N ILE A 341 7.99 29.52 -1.30
CA ILE A 341 7.28 28.96 -2.45
C ILE A 341 5.83 28.64 -2.09
N PHE A 342 5.59 28.04 -0.93
CA PHE A 342 4.23 27.71 -0.45
C PHE A 342 3.36 28.98 -0.30
N PHE A 343 3.85 30.01 0.39
CA PHE A 343 3.10 31.25 0.59
C PHE A 343 2.91 32.06 -0.69
N SER A 344 3.87 32.04 -1.61
CA SER A 344 3.71 32.61 -2.94
C SER A 344 2.55 31.96 -3.70
N LYS A 345 2.39 30.64 -3.60
CA LYS A 345 1.24 29.92 -4.19
C LYS A 345 -0.07 30.26 -3.47
N ILE A 346 -0.06 30.37 -2.14
CA ILE A 346 -1.24 30.80 -1.36
C ILE A 346 -1.70 32.20 -1.78
N LEU A 347 -0.78 33.14 -1.99
CA LEU A 347 -1.08 34.51 -2.44
C LEU A 347 -1.83 34.59 -3.77
N GLN A 348 -1.61 33.62 -4.65
CA GLN A 348 -2.25 33.56 -5.96
C GLN A 348 -3.73 33.18 -5.87
N ILE A 349 -4.15 32.52 -4.78
CA ILE A 349 -5.51 31.97 -4.62
C ILE A 349 -6.30 32.55 -3.45
N CYS A 350 -5.64 33.30 -2.55
CA CYS A 350 -6.27 33.79 -1.34
C CYS A 350 -7.02 35.13 -1.54
N ASP A 351 -7.78 35.53 -0.51
CA ASP A 351 -8.51 36.79 -0.50
C ASP A 351 -7.69 37.93 0.14
N ASN A 352 -8.26 39.15 0.08
CA ASN A 352 -7.63 40.35 0.65
C ASN A 352 -7.31 40.23 2.15
N GLN A 353 -8.02 39.40 2.91
CA GLN A 353 -7.79 39.25 4.34
C GLN A 353 -6.46 38.51 4.58
N ILE A 354 -6.27 37.36 3.95
CA ILE A 354 -5.03 36.58 4.06
C ILE A 354 -3.86 37.36 3.48
N VAL A 355 -4.07 38.06 2.36
CA VAL A 355 -3.08 38.97 1.78
C VAL A 355 -2.63 40.03 2.80
N GLY A 356 -3.55 40.68 3.50
CA GLY A 356 -3.24 41.65 4.55
C GLY A 356 -2.38 41.06 5.68
N MET A 357 -2.70 39.84 6.12
CA MET A 357 -1.91 39.12 7.12
C MET A 357 -0.47 38.86 6.65
N LEU A 358 -0.28 38.50 5.38
CA LEU A 358 1.04 38.21 4.83
C LEU A 358 1.91 39.47 4.69
N VAL A 359 1.31 40.61 4.36
CA VAL A 359 2.01 41.92 4.31
C VAL A 359 2.52 42.36 5.68
N GLU A 360 1.73 42.13 6.72
CA GLU A 360 2.11 42.48 8.10
C GLU A 360 3.13 41.49 8.70
N SER A 361 3.33 40.34 8.06
CA SER A 361 4.21 39.28 8.54
C SER A 361 5.68 39.45 8.10
N GLU A 362 6.54 38.62 8.67
CA GLU A 362 7.95 38.55 8.28
C GLU A 362 8.14 38.07 6.84
N PHE A 363 7.19 37.33 6.25
CA PHE A 363 7.27 36.88 4.86
C PHE A 363 7.52 38.03 3.89
N TYR A 364 6.73 39.11 3.98
CA TYR A 364 6.86 40.26 3.08
C TYR A 364 8.23 40.93 3.18
N LYS A 365 8.74 41.11 4.40
CA LYS A 365 10.07 41.70 4.65
C LYS A 365 11.19 40.78 4.18
N SER A 366 10.98 39.49 4.30
CA SER A 366 11.95 38.45 4.02
C SER A 366 12.14 38.24 2.52
N LEU A 367 11.10 38.36 1.69
CA LEU A 367 11.14 38.08 0.25
C LEU A 367 12.34 38.70 -0.49
N SER A 368 12.72 39.95 -0.18
CA SER A 368 13.86 40.60 -0.84
C SER A 368 15.23 40.01 -0.48
N LEU A 369 15.31 39.26 0.61
CA LEU A 369 16.56 38.64 1.09
C LEU A 369 16.87 37.31 0.40
N TYR A 370 15.88 36.68 -0.25
CA TYR A 370 16.00 35.34 -0.84
C TYR A 370 16.29 35.33 -2.34
N CYS A 371 16.44 36.50 -2.98
CA CYS A 371 16.67 36.66 -4.42
C CYS A 371 18.12 36.33 -4.88
N ILE A 372 18.99 35.86 -3.98
CA ILE A 372 20.45 35.79 -4.24
C ILE A 372 20.90 34.39 -4.70
N GLU A 373 20.00 33.41 -4.83
CA GLU A 373 20.37 32.02 -5.17
C GLU A 373 19.86 31.58 -6.55
N ASP A 374 20.68 30.81 -7.28
CA ASP A 374 20.38 30.16 -8.57
C ASP A 374 19.29 29.07 -8.41
N ASP A 375 18.08 29.47 -8.04
CA ASP A 375 16.91 28.61 -7.98
C ASP A 375 15.75 29.25 -8.75
N ASP A 376 15.49 28.69 -9.92
CA ASP A 376 14.43 29.15 -10.83
C ASP A 376 13.04 29.07 -10.17
N LEU A 377 12.76 28.04 -9.37
CA LEU A 377 11.45 27.86 -8.75
C LEU A 377 11.23 28.90 -7.65
N LEU A 378 12.26 29.18 -6.84
CA LEU A 378 12.21 30.22 -5.83
C LEU A 378 12.05 31.60 -6.49
N SER A 379 12.81 31.88 -7.55
CA SER A 379 12.74 33.13 -8.32
C SER A 379 11.35 33.35 -8.92
N ILE A 380 10.79 32.34 -9.58
CA ILE A 380 9.40 32.37 -10.10
C ILE A 380 8.41 32.64 -8.97
N SER A 381 8.59 32.01 -7.81
CA SER A 381 7.69 32.16 -6.67
C SER A 381 7.75 33.57 -6.07
N ILE A 382 8.94 34.19 -6.03
CA ILE A 382 9.10 35.58 -5.59
C ILE A 382 8.39 36.53 -6.57
N ILE A 383 8.60 36.36 -7.88
CA ILE A 383 7.93 37.16 -8.92
C ILE A 383 6.40 37.03 -8.79
N GLN A 384 5.89 35.81 -8.61
CA GLN A 384 4.46 35.54 -8.39
C GLN A 384 3.90 36.19 -7.12
N ALA A 385 4.66 36.23 -6.03
CA ALA A 385 4.24 36.94 -4.82
C ALA A 385 4.14 38.45 -5.08
N VAL A 386 5.13 39.04 -5.76
CA VAL A 386 5.13 40.46 -6.12
C VAL A 386 3.97 40.81 -7.06
N GLU A 387 3.72 39.98 -8.07
CA GLU A 387 2.54 40.12 -8.96
C GLU A 387 1.24 40.12 -8.15
N SER A 388 1.11 39.20 -7.20
CA SER A 388 -0.08 39.11 -6.34
C SER A 388 -0.25 40.36 -5.49
N PHE A 389 0.82 40.92 -4.93
CA PHE A 389 0.75 42.17 -4.19
C PHE A 389 0.35 43.36 -5.07
N ALA A 390 0.91 43.46 -6.28
CA ALA A 390 0.54 44.50 -7.25
C ALA A 390 -0.94 44.41 -7.63
N LYS A 391 -1.44 43.20 -7.93
CA LYS A 391 -2.85 42.93 -8.24
C LYS A 391 -3.80 43.36 -7.12
N HIS A 392 -3.38 43.16 -5.87
CA HIS A 392 -4.14 43.57 -4.68
C HIS A 392 -3.87 45.02 -4.25
N GLN A 393 -3.16 45.80 -5.07
CA GLN A 393 -2.86 47.23 -4.82
C GLN A 393 -2.06 47.46 -3.52
N ILE A 394 -1.22 46.50 -3.14
CA ILE A 394 -0.32 46.66 -2.00
C ILE A 394 0.91 47.45 -2.44
N PRO A 395 1.32 48.48 -1.68
CA PRO A 395 2.55 49.20 -1.95
C PRO A 395 3.76 48.28 -1.88
N LEU A 396 4.48 48.14 -2.98
CA LEU A 396 5.73 47.38 -3.05
C LEU A 396 6.90 48.19 -2.48
N SER A 397 7.78 47.54 -1.73
CA SER A 397 9.02 48.17 -1.26
C SER A 397 10.01 48.34 -2.40
N PHE A 398 10.92 49.31 -2.27
CA PHE A 398 11.98 49.54 -3.25
C PHE A 398 12.88 48.31 -3.43
N GLU A 399 13.13 47.59 -2.34
CA GLU A 399 13.93 46.36 -2.33
C GLU A 399 13.28 45.25 -3.16
N LEU A 400 11.96 45.07 -3.06
CA LEU A 400 11.23 44.05 -3.84
C LEU A 400 11.18 44.41 -5.33
N VAL A 401 11.02 45.68 -5.66
CA VAL A 401 11.05 46.14 -7.06
C VAL A 401 12.43 45.91 -7.67
N ASN A 402 13.51 46.19 -6.94
CA ASN A 402 14.87 45.91 -7.43
C ASN A 402 15.11 44.43 -7.65
N VAL A 403 14.61 43.57 -6.76
CA VAL A 403 14.67 42.11 -6.90
C VAL A 403 14.04 41.65 -8.21
N VAL A 404 12.85 42.15 -8.56
CA VAL A 404 12.21 41.80 -9.85
C VAL A 404 13.04 42.32 -11.02
N ASN A 405 13.53 43.56 -10.96
CA ASN A 405 14.37 44.14 -12.01
C ASN A 405 15.68 43.35 -12.23
N GLU A 406 16.29 42.84 -11.16
CA GLU A 406 17.49 41.99 -11.26
C GLU A 406 17.15 40.65 -11.93
N LEU A 407 15.99 40.06 -11.63
CA LEU A 407 15.52 38.81 -12.24
C LEU A 407 15.16 38.94 -13.74
N GLU A 408 14.91 40.15 -14.26
CA GLU A 408 14.75 40.37 -15.71
C GLU A 408 16.02 40.02 -16.52
N LEU A 409 17.17 40.10 -15.85
CA LEU A 409 18.49 39.80 -16.41
C LEU A 409 18.90 38.34 -16.16
N SER A 410 18.00 37.50 -15.64
CA SER A 410 18.26 36.09 -15.41
C SER A 410 18.59 35.36 -16.72
N ASP A 411 19.54 34.44 -16.66
CA ASP A 411 19.87 33.52 -17.77
C ASP A 411 18.72 32.54 -18.06
N ASN A 412 17.78 32.35 -17.12
CA ASN A 412 16.57 31.58 -17.35
C ASN A 412 15.51 32.45 -18.03
N GLU A 413 15.23 32.15 -19.32
CA GLU A 413 14.29 32.91 -20.14
C GLU A 413 12.89 32.99 -19.54
N LYS A 414 12.40 31.92 -18.88
CA LYS A 414 11.08 31.93 -18.24
C LYS A 414 11.02 32.86 -17.03
N VAL A 415 12.08 32.89 -16.21
CA VAL A 415 12.19 33.80 -15.07
C VAL A 415 12.24 35.24 -15.56
N ALA A 416 13.10 35.51 -16.56
CA ALA A 416 13.27 36.83 -17.14
C ALA A 416 11.99 37.37 -17.80
N GLU A 417 11.24 36.52 -18.53
CA GLU A 417 9.96 36.91 -19.13
C GLU A 417 8.89 37.24 -18.09
N LEU A 418 8.76 36.42 -17.04
CA LEU A 418 7.82 36.68 -15.93
C LEU A 418 8.18 37.97 -15.19
N ALA A 419 9.47 38.19 -14.91
CA ALA A 419 9.94 39.40 -14.25
C ALA A 419 9.60 40.65 -15.08
N ARG A 420 9.88 40.65 -16.39
CA ARG A 420 9.54 41.77 -17.29
C ARG A 420 8.04 42.06 -17.31
N ALA A 421 7.21 41.02 -17.34
CA ALA A 421 5.76 41.17 -17.35
C ALA A 421 5.23 41.79 -16.04
N VAL A 422 5.83 41.45 -14.90
CA VAL A 422 5.46 42.04 -13.60
C VAL A 422 6.00 43.47 -13.47
N SER A 423 7.23 43.73 -13.90
CA SER A 423 7.80 45.09 -13.90
C SER A 423 6.99 46.08 -14.74
N SER A 424 6.50 45.69 -15.92
CA SER A 424 5.64 46.58 -16.71
C SER A 424 4.32 46.89 -15.99
N GLN A 425 3.72 45.90 -15.31
CA GLN A 425 2.53 46.12 -14.48
C GLN A 425 2.80 47.09 -13.31
N ILE A 426 3.95 46.98 -12.65
CA ILE A 426 4.34 47.85 -11.53
C ILE A 426 4.57 49.29 -12.02
N ASN A 427 5.26 49.44 -13.14
CA ASN A 427 5.66 50.74 -13.68
C ASN A 427 4.56 51.42 -14.52
N GLY A 428 3.47 50.70 -14.85
CA GLY A 428 2.32 51.21 -15.58
C GLY A 428 2.55 51.37 -17.09
N GLU A 429 3.36 50.50 -17.69
CA GLU A 429 3.67 50.48 -19.14
C GLU A 429 2.78 49.53 -19.96
#